data_AF-A0AA37JRA2-F1
#
_entry.id   AF-A0AA37JRA2-F1
#
_cell.length_a   1.000
_cell.length_b   1.000
_cell.length_c   1.000
_cell.angle_alpha   90.00
_cell.angle_beta   90.00
_cell.angle_gamma   90.00
#
_symmetry.space_group_name_H-M   'P 1'
#
loop_
_entity.id
_entity.type
_entity.pdbx_description
1 polymer ?
#
loop_
_entity_poly.entity_id
_entity_poly.type
_entity_poly.pdbx_seq_one_letter_code
_entity_poly.pdbx_strand_id
1 'polypeptide(L)' 'MKGNDTDSLLQEIEEYYEGFAPDYEACLWIGKNGAPYRIKDIVNDMEQAEAMIEKLYETLKTTMQ' A
#
# COMPACT_ATOMS: atom_id res chain seq x y z
N MET A 1 -14.97 -1.81 -3.87
CA MET A 1 -16.33 -1.20 -3.84
C MET A 1 -17.35 -2.17 -4.41
N LYS A 2 -18.05 -2.89 -3.54
CA LYS A 2 -19.24 -3.65 -3.93
C LYS A 2 -20.47 -2.79 -3.65
N GLY A 3 -21.32 -2.54 -4.65
CA GLY A 3 -22.66 -2.00 -4.42
C GLY A 3 -22.75 -0.57 -3.87
N ASN A 4 -21.74 0.28 -4.08
CA ASN A 4 -21.72 1.69 -3.61
C ASN A 4 -21.62 1.84 -2.08
N ASP A 5 -21.15 0.80 -1.39
CA ASP A 5 -20.95 0.79 0.06
C ASP A 5 -19.59 1.36 0.43
N THR A 6 -19.59 2.47 1.15
CA THR A 6 -18.39 3.15 1.64
C THR A 6 -17.68 2.34 2.72
N ASP A 7 -18.40 1.55 3.52
CA ASP A 7 -17.79 0.69 4.54
C ASP A 7 -16.96 -0.41 3.87
N SER A 8 -17.47 -0.97 2.76
CA SER A 8 -16.71 -1.92 1.93
C SER A 8 -15.43 -1.33 1.35
N LEU A 9 -15.39 -0.01 1.07
CA LEU A 9 -14.18 0.65 0.61
C LEU A 9 -13.14 0.78 1.73
N LEU A 10 -13.58 1.20 2.93
CA LEU A 10 -12.68 1.36 4.07
C LEU A 10 -12.04 0.02 4.46
N GLN A 11 -12.84 -1.05 4.50
CA GLN A 11 -12.37 -2.41 4.78
C GLN A 11 -11.36 -2.89 3.72
N GLU A 12 -11.64 -2.68 2.43
CA GLU A 12 -10.71 -3.09 1.35
C GLU A 12 -9.36 -2.36 1.46
N ILE A 13 -9.35 -1.09 1.88
CA ILE A 13 -8.11 -0.32 2.07
C ILE A 13 -7.36 -0.77 3.32
N GLU A 14 -8.07 -1.07 4.41
CA GLU A 14 -7.49 -1.62 5.64
C GLU A 14 -6.80 -2.95 5.38
N GLU A 15 -7.50 -3.89 4.73
CA GLU A 15 -6.95 -5.21 4.37
C GLU A 15 -5.73 -5.08 3.46
N TYR A 16 -5.74 -4.11 2.53
CA TYR A 16 -4.59 -3.84 1.68
C TYR A 16 -3.42 -3.25 2.46
N TYR A 17 -3.66 -2.28 3.35
CA TYR A 17 -2.64 -1.66 4.18
C TYR A 17 -1.97 -2.69 5.11
N GLU A 18 -2.75 -3.48 5.86
CA GLU A 18 -2.23 -4.48 6.79
C GLU A 18 -1.45 -5.60 6.09
N GLY A 19 -1.77 -5.86 4.83
CA GLY A 19 -1.07 -6.84 3.99
C GLY A 19 0.13 -6.29 3.21
N PHE A 20 0.33 -4.97 3.21
CA PHE A 20 1.40 -4.33 2.44
C PHE A 20 2.74 -4.56 3.13
N ALA A 21 3.64 -5.31 2.48
CA ALA A 21 4.99 -5.55 2.99
C ALA A 21 6.02 -4.94 2.03
N PRO A 22 6.75 -3.87 2.43
CA PRO A 22 7.65 -3.15 1.52
C PRO A 22 8.69 -4.04 0.84
N ASP A 23 9.29 -4.98 1.58
CA ASP A 23 10.28 -5.93 1.04
C ASP A 23 9.67 -6.86 -0.02
N TYR A 24 8.44 -7.31 0.21
CA TYR A 24 7.75 -8.19 -0.74
C TYR A 24 7.38 -7.44 -2.02
N GLU A 25 6.84 -6.23 -1.89
CA GLU A 25 6.52 -5.35 -3.02
C GLU A 25 7.77 -4.96 -3.81
N ALA A 26 8.88 -4.72 -3.12
CA ALA A 26 10.18 -4.51 -3.75
C ALA A 26 10.63 -5.75 -4.54
N CYS A 27 10.44 -6.96 -4.00
CA CYS A 27 10.76 -8.20 -4.70
C CYS A 27 9.88 -8.40 -5.95
N LEU A 28 8.58 -8.12 -5.86
CA LEU A 28 7.67 -8.16 -7.02
C LEU A 28 8.10 -7.17 -8.10
N TRP A 29 8.47 -5.95 -7.71
CA TRP A 29 8.96 -4.92 -8.62
C TRP A 29 10.25 -5.37 -9.32
N ILE A 30 11.20 -5.95 -8.58
CA ILE A 30 12.47 -6.47 -9.12
C ILE A 30 12.21 -7.64 -10.07
N GLY A 31 11.29 -8.55 -9.75
CA GLY A 31 10.93 -9.66 -10.61
C GLY A 31 10.38 -9.22 -11.97
N LYS A 32 9.70 -8.06 -12.01
CA LYS A 32 9.11 -7.50 -13.24
C LYS A 32 10.08 -6.61 -14.03
N ASN A 33 10.88 -5.79 -13.34
CA ASN A 33 11.69 -4.74 -13.97
C ASN A 33 13.20 -5.05 -14.00
N GLY A 34 13.61 -6.16 -13.39
CA GLY A 34 15.01 -6.50 -13.16
C GLY A 34 15.58 -5.80 -11.93
N ALA A 35 16.74 -6.28 -11.48
CA ALA A 35 17.40 -5.71 -10.31
C ALA A 35 17.91 -4.28 -10.61
N PRO A 36 17.54 -3.28 -9.79
CA PRO A 36 18.10 -1.94 -9.91
C PRO A 36 19.58 -1.95 -9.46
N TYR A 37 20.32 -0.89 -9.79
CA TYR A 37 21.70 -0.73 -9.31
C TYR A 37 21.78 -0.71 -7.76
N ARG A 38 20.73 -0.17 -7.10
CA ARG A 38 20.61 -0.10 -5.65
C ARG A 38 19.25 -0.61 -5.22
N ILE A 39 19.20 -1.86 -4.72
CA ILE A 39 17.98 -2.49 -4.21
C ILE A 39 17.32 -1.64 -3.11
N LYS A 40 18.13 -1.04 -2.23
CA LYS A 40 17.64 -0.18 -1.14
C LYS A 40 16.79 1.00 -1.61
N ASP A 41 16.99 1.48 -2.84
CA ASP A 41 16.23 2.62 -3.35
C ASP A 41 14.78 2.20 -3.62
N ILE A 42 14.57 0.98 -4.16
CA ILE A 42 13.22 0.41 -4.34
C ILE A 42 12.57 0.05 -3.01
N VAL A 43 13.32 -0.48 -2.04
CA VAL A 43 12.76 -0.75 -0.70
C VAL A 43 12.26 0.54 -0.06
N ASN A 44 13.06 1.61 -0.09
CA ASN A 44 12.68 2.92 0.43
C ASN A 44 11.48 3.54 -0.33
N ASP A 45 11.34 3.27 -1.63
CA ASP A 45 10.15 3.68 -2.39
C ASP A 45 8.90 2.92 -1.92
N MET A 46 9.01 1.63 -1.58
CA MET A 46 7.90 0.85 -1.05
C MET A 46 7.54 1.23 0.39
N GLU A 47 8.51 1.53 1.25
CA GLU A 47 8.28 2.08 2.60
C GLU A 47 7.53 3.43 2.53
N GLN A 48 7.89 4.28 1.56
CA GLN A 48 7.15 5.53 1.33
C GLN A 48 5.73 5.26 0.81
N ALA A 49 5.54 4.25 -0.03
CA ALA A 49 4.21 3.84 -0.49
C ALA A 49 3.33 3.37 0.68
N GLU A 50 3.86 2.53 1.58
CA GLU A 50 3.17 2.08 2.79
C GLU A 50 2.72 3.26 3.65
N ALA A 51 3.61 4.22 3.93
CA ALA A 51 3.27 5.43 4.70
C ALA A 51 2.19 6.29 4.03
N MET A 52 2.15 6.34 2.69
CA MET A 52 1.09 7.03 1.95
C MET A 52 -0.25 6.27 2.03
N ILE A 53 -0.22 4.94 2.03
CA ILE A 53 -1.41 4.08 2.20
C ILE A 53 -1.97 4.21 3.61
N GLU A 54 -1.11 4.16 4.65
CA GLU A 54 -1.50 4.39 6.04
C GLU A 54 -2.22 5.74 6.19
N LYS A 55 -1.61 6.81 5.66
CA LYS A 55 -2.19 8.15 5.70
C LYS A 55 -3.54 8.20 4.99
N LEU A 56 -3.68 7.51 3.86
CA LEU A 56 -4.96 7.43 3.14
C LEU A 56 -6.02 6.72 4.00
N TYR A 57 -5.70 5.56 4.56
CA TYR A 57 -6.59 4.80 5.43
C TYR A 57 -7.08 5.63 6.62
N GLU A 58 -6.17 6.25 7.38
CA GLU A 58 -6.51 7.06 8.55
C GLU A 58 -7.35 8.29 8.18
N THR A 59 -7.05 8.92 7.04
CA THR A 59 -7.84 10.06 6.54
C THR A 59 -9.28 9.64 6.21
N LEU A 60 -9.45 8.51 5.52
CA LEU A 60 -10.77 8.00 5.16
C LEU A 60 -11.55 7.54 6.40
N LYS A 61 -10.90 6.78 7.28
CA LYS A 61 -11.46 6.34 8.57
C LYS A 61 -11.99 7.51 9.39
N THR A 62 -11.24 8.60 9.47
CA THR A 62 -11.64 9.81 10.19
C THR A 62 -12.78 10.55 9.50
N THR A 63 -12.77 10.62 8.16
CA THR A 63 -13.76 11.39 7.39
C THR A 63 -15.12 10.68 7.28
N MET A 64 -15.12 9.36 7.40
CA MET A 64 -16.31 8.51 7.21
C MET A 64 -16.99 8.11 8.53
N GLN A 65 -16.46 8.55 9.68
CA GLN A 65 -17.11 8.50 10.99
C GLN A 65 -18.21 9.58 11.10
#